data_AF-K9ZUF3-F1
#
_entry.id   AF-K9ZUF3-F1
#
_cell.length_a   1.000
_cell.length_b   1.000
_cell.length_c   1.000
_cell.angle_alpha   90.00
_cell.angle_beta   90.00
_cell.angle_gamma   90.00
#
_symmetry.space_group_name_H-M   'P 1'
#
loop_
_entity.id
_entity.type
_entity.pdbx_description
1 polymer ?
#
loop_
_entity_poly.entity_id
_entity_poly.type
_entity_poly.pdbx_seq_one_letter_code
_entity_poly.pdbx_strand_id
1 'polypeptide(L)'
;AYGLFFLGAHFVWAFSLMFLFSGRGYWQELIESIVWAHNKLKVAPATQPRALSIVQGRAVGVTHYLLGGIATTWAFFLARIIAVG
;
A
#
# COMPACT_ATOMS: atom_id res chain seq x y z
N ALA A 1 -7.36 20.88 -7.43
CA ALA A 1 -7.28 19.81 -6.41
C ALA A 1 -7.71 18.44 -6.96
N TYR A 2 -8.89 18.30 -7.58
CA TYR A 2 -9.40 16.98 -8.01
C TYR A 2 -8.46 16.17 -8.91
N GLY A 3 -7.73 16.79 -9.84
CA GLY A 3 -6.74 16.08 -10.66
C GLY A 3 -5.60 15.43 -9.85
N LEU A 4 -5.12 16.10 -8.80
CA LEU A 4 -4.11 15.52 -7.89
C LEU A 4 -4.69 14.37 -7.07
N PHE A 5 -5.91 14.51 -6.56
CA PHE A 5 -6.60 13.43 -5.86
C PHE A 5 -6.90 12.24 -6.77
N PHE A 6 -7.25 12.48 -8.03
CA PHE A 6 -7.50 11.45 -9.02
C PHE A 6 -6.24 10.60 -9.24
N LEU A 7 -5.09 11.24 -9.49
CA LEU A 7 -3.81 10.53 -9.67
C LEU A 7 -3.33 9.87 -8.37
N GLY A 8 -3.45 10.54 -7.23
CA GLY A 8 -3.08 9.97 -5.93
C GLY A 8 -3.92 8.75 -5.56
N ALA A 9 -5.23 8.78 -5.86
CA ALA A 9 -6.12 7.65 -5.62
C ALA A 9 -5.80 6.45 -6.54
N HIS A 10 -5.42 6.68 -7.80
CA HIS A 10 -4.91 5.63 -8.68
C HIS A 10 -3.64 4.99 -8.13
N PHE A 11 -2.72 5.80 -7.62
CA PHE A 11 -1.51 5.28 -6.98
C PHE A 11 -1.85 4.38 -5.79
N VAL A 12 -2.75 4.82 -4.90
CA VAL A 12 -3.18 4.04 -3.73
C VAL A 12 -3.88 2.74 -4.13
N TRP A 13 -4.71 2.78 -5.17
CA TRP A 13 -5.35 1.58 -5.72
C TRP A 13 -4.32 0.59 -6.28
N ALA A 14 -3.35 1.07 -7.08
CA ALA A 14 -2.31 0.19 -7.63
C ALA A 14 -1.38 -0.35 -6.53
N PHE A 15 -1.04 0.46 -5.53
CA PHE A 15 -0.25 0.06 -4.36
C PHE A 15 -0.92 -1.09 -3.60
N SER A 16 -2.25 -1.14 -3.55
CA SER A 16 -2.97 -2.23 -2.89
C SER A 16 -2.70 -3.59 -3.54
N LEU A 17 -2.46 -3.62 -4.86
CA LEU A 17 -2.22 -4.86 -5.61
C LEU A 17 -0.92 -5.54 -5.16
N MET A 18 0.06 -4.77 -4.69
CA MET A 18 1.27 -5.33 -4.08
C MET A 18 0.92 -6.29 -2.94
N PHE A 19 -0.02 -5.93 -2.06
CA PHE A 19 -0.43 -6.76 -0.93
C PHE A 19 -1.38 -7.90 -1.32
N LEU A 20 -2.17 -7.71 -2.38
CA LEU A 20 -3.16 -8.70 -2.82
C LEU A 20 -2.56 -9.81 -3.69
N PHE A 21 -1.49 -9.52 -4.44
CA PHE A 21 -0.86 -10.46 -5.35
C PHE A 21 0.44 -11.09 -4.81
N SER A 22 1.00 -10.55 -3.72
CA SER A 22 2.15 -11.15 -3.05
C SER A 22 1.76 -11.83 -1.73
N GLY A 23 2.63 -12.72 -1.25
CA GLY A 23 2.45 -13.46 0.00
C GLY A 23 3.46 -13.09 1.08
N ARG A 24 3.14 -13.41 2.33
CA ARG A 24 3.99 -13.15 3.50
C ARG A 24 5.41 -13.74 3.38
N GLY A 25 5.55 -14.92 2.80
CA GLY A 25 6.84 -15.64 2.71
C GLY A 25 7.92 -14.82 2.02
N TYR A 26 7.62 -14.31 0.82
CA TYR A 26 8.50 -13.43 0.05
C TYR A 26 8.98 -12.22 0.87
N TRP A 27 8.05 -11.52 1.52
CA TRP A 27 8.40 -10.35 2.33
C TRP A 27 9.20 -10.70 3.58
N GLN A 28 8.95 -11.85 4.18
CA GLN A 28 9.69 -12.30 5.36
C GLN A 28 11.15 -12.63 5.02
N GLU A 29 11.40 -13.32 3.90
CA GLU A 29 12.76 -13.62 3.41
C GLU A 29 13.52 -12.35 3.02
N LEU A 30 12.84 -11.37 2.41
CA LEU A 30 13.41 -10.04 2.14
C LEU A 30 13.79 -9.32 3.44
N ILE A 31 12.90 -9.31 4.45
CA ILE A 31 13.18 -8.70 5.75
C ILE A 31 14.37 -9.38 6.42
N GLU A 32 14.53 -10.69 6.31
CA GLU A 32 15.68 -11.41 6.88
C GLU A 32 17.01 -10.96 6.25
N SER A 33 17.03 -10.75 4.94
CA SER A 33 18.19 -10.19 4.24
C SER A 33 18.50 -8.76 4.68
N ILE A 34 17.47 -7.93 4.91
CA ILE A 34 17.64 -6.56 5.43
C ILE A 34 18.13 -6.57 6.87
N VAL A 35 17.60 -7.45 7.73
CA VAL A 35 18.02 -7.60 9.13
C VAL A 35 19.47 -8.08 9.21
N TRP A 36 19.90 -8.96 8.29
CA TRP A 36 21.32 -9.32 8.18
C TRP A 36 22.20 -8.07 7.99
N ALA A 37 21.82 -7.16 7.09
CA ALA A 37 22.57 -5.93 6.85
C ALA A 37 22.56 -5.00 8.09
N HIS A 38 21.44 -4.86 8.78
CA HIS A 38 21.36 -4.05 10.01
C HIS A 38 22.24 -4.61 11.14
N ASN A 39 22.33 -5.94 11.26
CA ASN A 39 23.20 -6.59 12.23
C ASN A 39 24.69 -6.34 11.95
N LYS A 40 25.11 -6.26 10.67
CA LYS A 40 26.50 -5.93 10.32
C LYS A 40 26.92 -4.55 10.82
N LEU A 41 25.98 -3.60 10.84
CA LEU A 41 26.21 -2.25 11.34
C LEU A 41 25.85 -2.09 12.83
N LYS A 42 25.41 -3.17 13.50
CA LYS A 42 24.96 -3.17 14.90
C LYS A 42 23.83 -2.15 15.18
N VAL A 43 22.97 -1.90 14.19
CA VAL A 43 21.79 -1.02 14.28
C VAL A 43 20.48 -1.79 14.16
N ALA A 44 20.52 -3.11 14.35
CA ALA A 44 19.32 -3.92 14.39
C ALA A 44 18.44 -3.54 15.59
N PRO A 45 17.12 -3.41 15.40
CA PRO A 45 16.21 -3.13 16.51
C PRO A 45 16.11 -4.33 17.45
N ALA A 46 15.80 -4.07 18.74
CA ALA A 46 15.59 -5.14 19.72
C ALA A 46 14.33 -5.97 19.43
N THR A 47 13.25 -5.32 18.95
CA THR A 47 12.03 -6.00 18.52
C THR A 47 12.21 -6.55 17.12
N GLN A 48 12.02 -7.86 16.95
CA GLN A 48 12.22 -8.52 15.67
C GLN A 48 11.20 -8.04 14.62
N PRO A 49 11.65 -7.47 13.48
CA PRO A 49 10.74 -7.10 12.40
C PRO A 49 10.20 -8.37 11.72
N ARG A 50 8.89 -8.39 11.47
CA ARG A 50 8.20 -9.48 10.80
C ARG A 50 7.31 -8.92 9.70
N ALA A 51 7.20 -9.66 8.61
CA ALA A 51 6.19 -9.37 7.59
C ALA A 51 4.79 -9.52 8.22
N LEU A 52 3.83 -8.73 7.71
CA LEU A 52 2.43 -8.76 8.12
C LEU A 52 1.87 -10.19 8.13
N SER A 53 0.93 -10.47 9.05
CA SER A 53 0.20 -11.74 8.99
C SER A 53 -0.62 -11.83 7.70
N ILE A 54 -1.00 -13.05 7.29
CA ILE A 54 -1.77 -13.28 6.06
C ILE A 54 -3.09 -12.49 6.08
N VAL A 55 -3.79 -12.49 7.22
CA VAL A 55 -5.05 -11.75 7.39
C VAL A 55 -4.80 -10.24 7.36
N GLN A 56 -3.74 -9.76 8.02
CA GLN A 56 -3.38 -8.33 7.97
C GLN A 56 -3.00 -7.88 6.56
N GLY A 57 -2.23 -8.67 5.81
CA GLY A 57 -1.87 -8.35 4.42
C GLY A 57 -3.11 -8.22 3.54
N ARG A 58 -4.08 -9.14 3.68
CA ARG A 58 -5.38 -9.05 3.00
C ARG A 58 -6.17 -7.81 3.42
N ALA A 59 -6.20 -7.52 4.72
CA ALA A 59 -6.90 -6.36 5.26
C ALA A 59 -6.30 -5.05 4.71
N VAL A 60 -4.97 -4.90 4.76
CA VAL A 60 -4.26 -3.75 4.19
C VAL A 60 -4.54 -3.62 2.70
N GLY A 61 -4.48 -4.73 1.96
CA GLY A 61 -4.80 -4.78 0.54
C GLY A 61 -6.22 -4.28 0.25
N VAL A 62 -7.26 -4.82 0.90
CA VAL A 62 -8.64 -4.40 0.63
C VAL A 62 -8.90 -2.95 1.07
N THR A 63 -8.30 -2.48 2.17
CA THR A 63 -8.42 -1.09 2.62
C THR A 63 -7.90 -0.11 1.56
N HIS A 64 -6.70 -0.34 1.02
CA HIS A 64 -6.14 0.54 -0.01
C HIS A 64 -6.88 0.41 -1.34
N TYR A 65 -7.32 -0.81 -1.70
CA TYR A 65 -8.09 -1.04 -2.92
C TYR A 65 -9.40 -0.23 -2.91
N LEU A 66 -10.16 -0.31 -1.82
CA LEU A 66 -11.41 0.42 -1.66
C LEU A 66 -11.17 1.93 -1.58
N LEU A 67 -10.21 2.37 -0.78
CA LEU A 67 -9.88 3.78 -0.64
C LEU A 67 -9.50 4.40 -1.99
N GLY A 68 -8.58 3.77 -2.72
CA GLY A 68 -8.12 4.24 -4.02
C GLY A 68 -9.22 4.22 -5.08
N GLY A 69 -10.02 3.14 -5.15
CA GLY A 69 -11.11 3.03 -6.12
C GLY A 69 -12.24 4.04 -5.89
N ILE A 70 -12.67 4.20 -4.63
CA ILE A 70 -13.72 5.15 -4.26
C ILE A 70 -13.23 6.59 -4.44
N ALA A 71 -12.02 6.92 -3.98
CA ALA A 71 -11.47 8.27 -4.11
C ALA A 71 -11.23 8.67 -5.58
N THR A 72 -10.85 7.71 -6.43
CA THR A 72 -10.75 7.91 -7.88
C THR A 72 -12.10 8.31 -8.48
N THR A 73 -13.14 7.56 -8.14
CA THR A 73 -14.51 7.80 -8.64
C THR A 73 -15.05 9.13 -8.13
N TRP A 74 -14.83 9.43 -6.85
CA TRP A 74 -15.19 10.70 -6.23
C TRP A 74 -14.53 11.89 -6.94
N ALA A 75 -13.21 11.85 -7.15
CA ALA A 75 -12.48 12.93 -7.80
C ALA A 75 -12.93 13.12 -9.25
N PHE A 76 -13.18 12.04 -9.97
CA PHE A 76 -13.68 12.07 -11.35
C PHE A 76 -15.07 12.70 -11.44
N PHE A 77 -16.03 12.22 -10.65
CA PHE A 77 -17.41 12.71 -10.70
C PHE A 77 -17.51 14.19 -10.32
N LEU A 78 -16.86 14.62 -9.23
CA LEU A 78 -16.92 16.01 -8.82
C LEU A 78 -16.23 16.93 -9.82
N ALA A 79 -15.05 16.57 -10.32
CA ALA A 79 -14.37 17.37 -11.34
C ALA A 79 -15.21 17.48 -12.62
N ARG A 80 -15.83 16.37 -13.05
CA ARG A 80 -16.65 16.35 -14.26
C ARG A 80 -17.91 17.20 -14.09
N ILE A 81 -18.70 16.99 -13.04
CA ILE A 81 -19.99 17.67 -12.90
C ILE A 81 -19.83 19.17 -12.68
N ILE A 82 -18.81 19.61 -11.94
CA ILE A 82 -18.54 21.04 -11.74
C ILE A 82 -18.12 21.72 -13.07
N ALA A 83 -17.50 20.97 -13.99
CA ALA A 83 -17.02 21.53 -15.25
C ALA A 83 -18.11 21.64 -16.33
N VAL A 84 -19.20 20.86 -16.26
CA VAL A 84 -20.22 20.78 -17.34
C VAL A 84 -21.67 20.86 -16.87
N GLY A 85 -21.92 20.87 -15.57
CA GLY A 85 -23.24 21.08 -14.97
C GLY A 85 -23.41 22.53 -14.52
#